data_AF-A0A2V7UIM2-F1
#
_entry.id   AF-A0A2V7UIM2-F1
#
_cell.length_a   1.000
_cell.length_b   1.000
_cell.length_c   1.000
_cell.angle_alpha   90.00
_cell.angle_beta   90.00
_cell.angle_gamma   90.00
#
_symmetry.space_group_name_H-M   'P 1'
#
loop_
_entity.id
_entity.type
_entity.pdbx_description
1 polymer ?
#
loop_
_entity_poly.entity_id
_entity_poly.type
_entity_poly.pdbx_seq_one_letter_code
_entity_poly.pdbx_strand_id
1 'polypeptide(L)'
;MIVEWLGRPRDRRSSRGPADDDPQPPPVPRHLAPGRPRPARAAGPGGRGPGRAGAAPPRPLAGRPLPRPAPPFHIRVLPLVRRAARICALGFLGAYDVRAKAVLEPQARWIADAGVGAIALSWWGRGSDQDANVPYVMDVMKDHDVKVTFALEPYADYRGQRYASDILYLIEQYGDKRGWDAFLVLKNEDGSEGPVFKGFRCILPRESTDCHGVTRPVDDYTPDAVWRAQTDGLRDALRRDFDHVTLLADSLEFARTPASGFDGIGIYDNNVGPETYAGYAAGASRAGLLFSFNVNPGFDSIVPRTIPDCYAPPAFVPAAAGLDFARADDRERAAQLSQQRIVDSFAGTVQVQTDPALTNARRGFFLVYINSFNEWHEGHAFEPMKDAADLTPAERSLGYHNPARGDYRLATLGRLVQGVLAGGGGSFDRRPRRGLSWPA
;
A
#
# COMPACT_ATOMS: atom_id res chain seq x y z
N MET A 1 -8.63 7.32 1.88
CA MET A 1 -8.59 6.57 0.60
C MET A 1 -7.16 6.45 0.14
N ILE A 2 -6.67 5.30 -0.34
CA ILE A 2 -5.29 5.25 -0.89
C ILE A 2 -5.19 5.96 -2.24
N VAL A 3 -4.09 6.68 -2.45
CA VAL A 3 -3.67 7.19 -3.76
C VAL A 3 -2.30 6.59 -4.11
N GLU A 4 -2.25 5.92 -5.27
CA GLU A 4 -1.12 5.20 -5.82
C GLU A 4 -0.35 5.99 -6.89
N TRP A 5 0.92 5.60 -7.08
CA TRP A 5 1.86 6.30 -7.96
C TRP A 5 2.12 5.54 -9.26
N LEU A 6 1.24 5.74 -10.24
CA LEU A 6 1.41 5.22 -11.60
C LEU A 6 2.50 5.96 -12.39
N GLY A 7 3.75 5.76 -11.97
CA GLY A 7 4.95 6.21 -12.67
C GLY A 7 5.25 5.38 -13.93
N ARG A 8 5.84 6.00 -14.96
CA ARG A 8 6.36 5.25 -16.11
C ARG A 8 7.45 4.27 -15.65
N PRO A 9 7.45 3.00 -16.11
CA PRO A 9 8.50 2.06 -15.76
C PRO A 9 9.85 2.51 -16.32
N ARG A 10 10.76 2.92 -15.44
CA ARG A 10 12.14 3.32 -15.79
C ARG A 10 12.85 2.20 -16.57
N ASP A 11 13.42 2.52 -17.73
CA ASP A 11 14.27 1.57 -18.45
C ASP A 11 15.58 1.34 -17.66
N ARG A 12 15.81 0.10 -17.23
CA ARG A 12 17.04 -0.31 -16.51
C ARG A 12 18.25 -0.38 -17.46
N ARG A 13 18.73 0.78 -17.96
CA ARG A 13 19.89 0.89 -18.88
C ARG A 13 20.84 2.08 -18.66
N SER A 14 21.04 2.58 -17.43
CA SER A 14 22.21 3.45 -17.13
C SER A 14 22.52 3.63 -15.63
N SER A 15 23.11 2.62 -14.98
CA SER A 15 23.72 2.79 -13.64
C SER A 15 24.79 1.73 -13.32
N ARG A 16 25.89 1.72 -14.10
CA ARG A 16 27.18 1.22 -13.61
C ARG A 16 27.97 2.41 -13.06
N GLY A 17 27.81 2.68 -11.77
CA GLY A 17 28.77 3.48 -11.00
C GLY A 17 30.02 2.65 -10.67
N PRO A 18 31.10 3.29 -10.18
CA PRO A 18 32.33 2.62 -9.76
C PRO A 18 32.14 1.82 -8.46
N ALA A 19 33.18 1.05 -8.10
CA ALA A 19 33.21 0.19 -6.92
C ALA A 19 33.48 0.94 -5.60
N ASP A 20 33.23 0.22 -4.51
CA ASP A 20 33.59 0.43 -3.11
C ASP A 20 34.48 1.64 -2.74
N ASP A 21 33.94 2.50 -1.87
CA ASP A 21 34.69 3.22 -0.83
C ASP A 21 33.81 3.28 0.44
N ASP A 22 34.38 2.91 1.59
CA ASP A 22 33.62 2.63 2.84
C ASP A 22 33.56 3.87 3.77
N PRO A 23 32.38 4.45 4.06
CA PRO A 23 32.27 5.70 4.81
C PRO A 23 32.47 5.49 6.32
N GLN A 24 33.67 5.80 6.82
CA GLN A 24 33.96 5.76 8.26
C GLN A 24 33.04 6.69 9.09
N PRO A 25 32.65 6.28 10.32
CA PRO A 25 31.90 7.12 11.23
C PRO A 25 32.75 8.30 11.78
N PRO A 26 32.14 9.46 12.09
CA PRO A 26 32.85 10.62 12.60
C PRO A 26 33.41 10.43 14.01
N PRO A 27 34.49 11.15 14.39
CA PRO A 27 35.20 10.93 15.65
C PRO A 27 34.45 11.49 16.87
N VAL A 28 34.40 10.70 17.95
CA VAL A 28 33.85 11.09 19.25
C VAL A 28 34.93 11.78 20.12
N PRO A 29 34.67 12.97 20.71
CA PRO A 29 35.60 13.62 21.64
C PRO A 29 35.88 12.77 22.91
N ARG A 30 37.14 12.73 23.34
CA ARG A 30 37.56 12.02 24.57
C ARG A 30 37.59 12.95 25.77
N HIS A 31 36.89 12.61 26.86
CA HIS A 31 37.13 12.92 28.29
C HIS A 31 35.97 12.27 29.08
N LEU A 32 36.09 11.59 30.23
CA LEU A 32 37.22 11.21 31.11
C LEU A 32 36.98 9.77 31.63
N ALA A 33 38.04 9.11 32.13
CA ALA A 33 37.96 7.94 33.00
C ALA A 33 39.12 7.99 34.01
N PRO A 34 38.96 7.51 35.26
CA PRO A 34 39.40 6.13 35.53
C PRO A 34 38.56 5.36 36.58
N GLY A 35 38.65 4.02 36.55
CA GLY A 35 38.09 3.16 37.60
C GLY A 35 38.16 1.66 37.27
N ARG A 36 39.23 0.97 37.71
CA ARG A 36 39.35 -0.50 37.70
C ARG A 36 39.24 -1.05 39.13
N PRO A 37 38.68 -2.25 39.31
CA PRO A 37 39.52 -3.38 39.76
C PRO A 37 39.68 -4.54 38.75
N ARG A 38 40.32 -5.64 39.19
CA ARG A 38 40.50 -6.94 38.48
C ARG A 38 40.03 -8.11 39.42
N PRO A 39 40.41 -9.41 39.28
CA PRO A 39 39.55 -10.41 38.62
C PRO A 39 39.42 -11.79 39.34
N ALA A 40 38.63 -12.70 38.76
CA ALA A 40 38.73 -14.17 38.92
C ALA A 40 38.52 -14.83 37.53
N ARG A 41 39.29 -15.81 37.03
CA ARG A 41 39.57 -17.19 37.49
C ARG A 41 38.34 -18.12 37.52
N ALA A 42 38.38 -19.39 37.06
CA ALA A 42 39.06 -20.08 35.92
C ALA A 42 38.75 -21.60 35.97
N ALA A 43 38.34 -22.23 34.87
CA ALA A 43 38.35 -23.71 34.71
C ALA A 43 38.18 -24.17 33.23
N GLY A 44 38.72 -25.35 32.92
CA GLY A 44 38.40 -26.23 31.77
C GLY A 44 38.42 -27.69 32.29
N PRO A 45 38.82 -28.75 31.53
CA PRO A 45 39.23 -28.80 30.12
C PRO A 45 38.76 -30.07 29.32
N GLY A 46 39.19 -30.21 28.05
CA GLY A 46 39.26 -31.50 27.29
C GLY A 46 38.49 -31.54 25.94
N GLY A 47 38.96 -32.22 24.87
CA GLY A 47 40.28 -32.84 24.64
C GLY A 47 40.46 -33.57 23.27
N ARG A 48 41.50 -33.17 22.50
CA ARG A 48 42.33 -33.87 21.46
C ARG A 48 41.72 -34.72 20.29
N GLY A 49 42.25 -34.52 19.06
CA GLY A 49 42.12 -35.39 17.85
C GLY A 49 43.29 -36.41 17.70
N PRO A 50 43.82 -36.81 16.51
CA PRO A 50 43.65 -36.39 15.07
C PRO A 50 43.23 -37.59 14.13
N GLY A 51 43.37 -37.66 12.78
CA GLY A 51 43.65 -36.71 11.67
C GLY A 51 44.65 -37.22 10.56
N ARG A 52 44.39 -36.95 9.26
CA ARG A 52 45.12 -37.35 7.98
C ARG A 52 44.94 -38.83 7.54
N ALA A 53 45.05 -39.29 6.26
CA ALA A 53 45.01 -38.79 4.85
C ALA A 53 44.98 -40.05 3.91
N GLY A 54 44.83 -40.10 2.57
CA GLY A 54 44.57 -39.13 1.47
C GLY A 54 45.16 -39.60 0.11
N ALA A 55 44.37 -39.78 -0.98
CA ALA A 55 44.83 -40.32 -2.30
C ALA A 55 43.92 -39.93 -3.51
N ALA A 56 44.38 -40.12 -4.77
CA ALA A 56 43.69 -39.82 -6.06
C ALA A 56 44.41 -40.52 -7.26
N PRO A 57 44.01 -40.40 -8.56
CA PRO A 57 42.72 -40.08 -9.22
C PRO A 57 42.30 -41.21 -10.22
N PRO A 58 41.38 -40.97 -11.17
CA PRO A 58 41.69 -41.29 -12.58
C PRO A 58 41.31 -40.18 -13.60
N ARG A 59 41.54 -40.44 -14.91
CA ARG A 59 41.55 -39.47 -16.03
C ARG A 59 40.86 -40.06 -17.30
N PRO A 60 40.77 -39.38 -18.46
CA PRO A 60 39.50 -38.80 -18.95
C PRO A 60 38.97 -39.45 -20.26
N LEU A 61 37.81 -38.95 -20.75
CA LEU A 61 37.34 -39.17 -22.12
C LEU A 61 36.91 -37.84 -22.79
N ALA A 62 37.17 -37.73 -24.09
CA ALA A 62 36.67 -36.66 -24.97
C ALA A 62 35.53 -37.22 -25.87
N GLY A 63 34.66 -36.44 -26.49
CA GLY A 63 34.51 -34.97 -26.53
C GLY A 63 34.08 -34.50 -27.93
N ARG A 64 33.12 -33.56 -28.04
CA ARG A 64 32.68 -32.91 -29.30
C ARG A 64 31.81 -31.65 -29.02
N PRO A 65 31.48 -30.78 -30.00
CA PRO A 65 32.13 -29.48 -30.11
C PRO A 65 31.27 -28.27 -29.71
N LEU A 66 31.91 -27.10 -29.54
CA LEU A 66 31.25 -25.81 -29.33
C LEU A 66 30.55 -25.30 -30.60
N PRO A 67 29.27 -24.90 -30.53
CA PRO A 67 28.63 -24.03 -31.52
C PRO A 67 29.19 -22.60 -31.46
N ARG A 68 29.01 -21.84 -32.54
CA ARG A 68 29.49 -20.45 -32.70
C ARG A 68 28.67 -19.43 -31.88
N PRO A 69 29.23 -18.27 -31.52
CA PRO A 69 28.46 -17.18 -30.92
C PRO A 69 27.33 -16.71 -31.87
N ALA A 70 26.17 -16.42 -31.29
CA ALA A 70 25.06 -15.79 -32.01
C ALA A 70 25.41 -14.34 -32.40
N PRO A 71 24.91 -13.83 -33.54
CA PRO A 71 25.22 -12.49 -34.01
C PRO A 71 24.62 -11.38 -33.11
N PRO A 72 25.19 -10.15 -33.13
CA PRO A 72 24.61 -9.02 -32.42
C PRO A 72 23.23 -8.67 -32.99
N PHE A 73 22.19 -8.77 -32.15
CA PHE A 73 20.84 -8.36 -32.50
C PHE A 73 20.73 -6.83 -32.61
N HIS A 74 20.98 -6.30 -33.82
CA HIS A 74 20.62 -4.94 -34.19
C HIS A 74 19.09 -4.80 -34.25
N ILE A 75 18.47 -4.36 -33.14
CA ILE A 75 17.08 -3.92 -33.16
C ILE A 75 17.01 -2.59 -33.92
N ARG A 76 16.45 -2.63 -35.13
CA ARG A 76 16.05 -1.42 -35.87
C ARG A 76 14.98 -0.66 -35.07
N VAL A 77 15.10 0.66 -35.04
CA VAL A 77 14.09 1.54 -34.46
C VAL A 77 12.83 1.56 -35.35
N LEU A 78 11.67 1.25 -34.77
CA LEU A 78 10.35 1.60 -35.28
C LEU A 78 9.39 1.87 -34.08
N PRO A 79 8.33 2.68 -34.26
CA PRO A 79 7.87 3.55 -33.17
C PRO A 79 6.70 3.05 -32.31
N LEU A 80 6.81 3.33 -31.01
CA LEU A 80 5.78 3.94 -30.13
C LEU A 80 4.38 3.31 -29.91
N VAL A 81 4.05 2.08 -30.35
CA VAL A 81 2.68 1.52 -30.14
C VAL A 81 2.61 0.11 -29.52
N ARG A 82 3.60 -0.33 -28.71
CA ARG A 82 3.57 -1.67 -28.05
C ARG A 82 4.05 -1.72 -26.59
N ARG A 83 3.44 -0.91 -25.73
CA ARG A 83 3.15 -1.27 -24.32
C ARG A 83 1.74 -0.75 -23.99
N ALA A 84 0.72 -1.55 -24.27
CA ALA A 84 -0.61 -1.31 -23.71
C ALA A 84 -0.52 -1.29 -22.18
N ALA A 85 -1.28 -0.41 -21.53
CA ALA A 85 -1.30 -0.35 -20.08
C ALA A 85 -1.89 -1.66 -19.51
N ARG A 86 -1.27 -2.19 -18.45
CA ARG A 86 -1.70 -3.42 -17.78
C ARG A 86 -2.82 -3.08 -16.80
N ILE A 87 -3.96 -2.65 -17.32
CA ILE A 87 -5.09 -2.11 -16.54
C ILE A 87 -6.37 -2.68 -17.13
N CYS A 88 -7.36 -3.01 -16.32
CA CYS A 88 -8.62 -3.57 -16.85
C CYS A 88 -9.47 -2.52 -17.55
N ALA A 89 -9.49 -1.29 -17.04
CA ALA A 89 -10.25 -0.18 -17.55
C ALA A 89 -9.34 1.03 -17.76
N LEU A 90 -9.70 1.89 -18.72
CA LEU A 90 -8.98 3.12 -18.99
C LEU A 90 -9.59 4.29 -18.22
N GLY A 91 -8.78 4.92 -17.36
CA GLY A 91 -9.12 6.15 -16.64
C GLY A 91 -9.59 7.29 -17.55
N PHE A 92 -10.47 8.15 -17.04
CA PHE A 92 -11.02 9.31 -17.76
C PHE A 92 -9.91 10.26 -18.24
N LEU A 93 -8.88 10.46 -17.41
CA LEU A 93 -7.68 11.25 -17.72
C LEU A 93 -6.69 10.53 -18.67
N GLY A 94 -7.01 9.32 -19.14
CA GLY A 94 -6.16 8.51 -20.00
C GLY A 94 -4.87 8.04 -19.33
N ALA A 95 -3.78 7.96 -20.09
CA ALA A 95 -2.45 7.60 -19.58
C ALA A 95 -1.71 8.86 -19.08
N TYR A 96 -1.98 9.25 -17.85
CA TYR A 96 -1.50 10.49 -17.22
C TYR A 96 -0.10 10.39 -16.58
N ASP A 97 0.44 11.54 -16.14
CA ASP A 97 1.59 11.63 -15.22
C ASP A 97 1.09 12.22 -13.89
N VAL A 98 1.24 11.47 -12.80
CA VAL A 98 0.81 11.82 -11.43
C VAL A 98 1.43 13.11 -10.88
N ARG A 99 2.42 13.70 -11.56
CA ARG A 99 3.07 14.97 -11.18
C ARG A 99 2.50 16.19 -11.91
N ALA A 100 1.53 16.02 -12.82
CA ALA A 100 0.98 17.13 -13.61
C ALA A 100 -0.19 17.83 -12.89
N LYS A 101 -0.20 19.17 -12.84
CA LYS A 101 -1.29 19.94 -12.18
C LYS A 101 -2.68 19.59 -12.73
N ALA A 102 -2.77 19.43 -14.05
CA ALA A 102 -4.00 19.09 -14.77
C ALA A 102 -4.55 17.69 -14.44
N VAL A 103 -3.80 16.87 -13.70
CA VAL A 103 -4.20 15.53 -13.24
C VAL A 103 -4.62 15.61 -11.77
N LEU A 104 -3.78 16.19 -10.91
CA LEU A 104 -4.05 16.30 -9.47
C LEU A 104 -5.28 17.17 -9.14
N GLU A 105 -5.55 18.25 -9.89
CA GLU A 105 -6.68 19.15 -9.62
C GLU A 105 -8.07 18.51 -9.84
N PRO A 106 -8.33 17.80 -10.96
CA PRO A 106 -9.52 16.95 -11.09
C PRO A 106 -9.60 15.86 -10.01
N GLN A 107 -8.47 15.22 -9.69
CA GLN A 107 -8.44 14.12 -8.73
C GLN A 107 -8.78 14.58 -7.30
N ALA A 108 -8.17 15.66 -6.80
CA ALA A 108 -8.49 16.24 -5.51
C ALA A 108 -9.95 16.68 -5.40
N ARG A 109 -10.50 17.28 -6.47
CA ARG A 109 -11.93 17.62 -6.58
C ARG A 109 -12.82 16.39 -6.49
N TRP A 110 -12.53 15.32 -7.25
CA TRP A 110 -13.31 14.09 -7.22
C TRP A 110 -13.32 13.41 -5.84
N ILE A 111 -12.20 13.47 -5.13
CA ILE A 111 -12.06 12.96 -3.75
C ILE A 111 -12.90 13.81 -2.78
N ALA A 112 -12.81 15.14 -2.87
CA ALA A 112 -13.57 16.06 -2.03
C ALA A 112 -15.09 16.04 -2.30
N ASP A 113 -15.51 16.01 -3.56
CA ASP A 113 -16.93 15.93 -3.96
C ASP A 113 -17.56 14.59 -3.55
N ALA A 114 -16.78 13.50 -3.50
CA ALA A 114 -17.19 12.22 -2.91
C ALA A 114 -17.24 12.22 -1.37
N GLY A 115 -16.93 13.34 -0.70
CA GLY A 115 -16.93 13.49 0.76
C GLY A 115 -15.72 12.86 1.46
N VAL A 116 -14.67 12.47 0.73
CA VAL A 116 -13.49 11.81 1.30
C VAL A 116 -12.53 12.86 1.88
N GLY A 117 -12.60 13.04 3.21
CA GLY A 117 -11.79 14.05 3.91
C GLY A 117 -10.28 13.78 3.98
N ALA A 118 -9.79 12.58 3.61
CA ALA A 118 -8.36 12.28 3.62
C ALA A 118 -7.89 11.19 2.63
N ILE A 119 -6.68 11.41 2.10
CA ILE A 119 -5.91 10.43 1.34
C ILE A 119 -4.78 9.81 2.16
N ALA A 120 -4.43 8.57 1.83
CA ALA A 120 -3.22 7.89 2.28
C ALA A 120 -2.32 7.71 1.06
N LEU A 121 -1.20 8.44 1.00
CA LEU A 121 -0.24 8.33 -0.10
C LEU A 121 0.59 7.07 0.05
N SER A 122 0.63 6.22 -0.98
CA SER A 122 1.66 5.20 -1.10
C SER A 122 3.05 5.86 -1.08
N TRP A 123 3.93 5.40 -0.19
CA TRP A 123 5.22 6.04 0.07
C TRP A 123 6.38 5.05 0.03
N TRP A 124 7.22 5.22 -0.99
CA TRP A 124 8.29 4.31 -1.39
C TRP A 124 9.67 4.69 -0.84
N GLY A 125 9.72 5.24 0.38
CA GLY A 125 10.96 5.62 1.05
C GLY A 125 11.47 7.02 0.67
N ARG A 126 12.39 7.56 1.49
CA ARG A 126 12.95 8.91 1.31
C ARG A 126 13.72 9.05 0.00
N GLY A 127 13.57 10.19 -0.67
CA GLY A 127 14.23 10.46 -1.95
C GLY A 127 13.72 9.62 -3.13
N SER A 128 12.58 8.94 -2.97
CA SER A 128 11.83 8.36 -4.09
C SER A 128 11.15 9.46 -4.92
N ASP A 129 10.74 9.14 -6.16
CA ASP A 129 10.00 10.08 -7.03
C ASP A 129 8.66 10.50 -6.39
N GLN A 130 8.11 9.60 -5.56
CA GLN A 130 6.90 9.78 -4.77
C GLN A 130 7.13 10.77 -3.63
N ASP A 131 8.14 10.52 -2.80
CA ASP A 131 8.55 11.38 -1.68
C ASP A 131 8.85 12.81 -2.13
N ALA A 132 9.61 12.95 -3.22
CA ALA A 132 9.93 14.25 -3.82
C ALA A 132 8.70 15.06 -4.29
N ASN A 133 7.56 14.41 -4.54
CA ASN A 133 6.32 15.05 -5.01
C ASN A 133 5.26 15.20 -3.89
N VAL A 134 5.50 14.71 -2.67
CA VAL A 134 4.58 14.86 -1.53
C VAL A 134 4.21 16.33 -1.25
N PRO A 135 5.15 17.31 -1.19
CA PRO A 135 4.79 18.70 -0.92
C PRO A 135 3.75 19.24 -1.90
N TYR A 136 3.89 18.86 -3.18
CA TYR A 136 3.05 19.34 -4.26
C TYR A 136 1.66 18.68 -4.26
N VAL A 137 1.56 17.41 -3.89
CA VAL A 137 0.25 16.78 -3.67
C VAL A 137 -0.44 17.39 -2.44
N MET A 138 0.30 17.67 -1.36
CA MET A 138 -0.27 18.35 -0.18
C MET A 138 -0.78 19.76 -0.50
N ASP A 139 -0.07 20.53 -1.32
CA ASP A 139 -0.54 21.85 -1.78
C ASP A 139 -1.87 21.75 -2.52
N VAL A 140 -2.04 20.78 -3.43
CA VAL A 140 -3.31 20.60 -4.16
C VAL A 140 -4.40 20.05 -3.22
N MET A 141 -4.12 19.07 -2.37
CA MET A 141 -5.14 18.49 -1.47
C MET A 141 -5.66 19.52 -0.46
N LYS A 142 -4.78 20.42 0.02
CA LYS A 142 -5.13 21.57 0.86
C LYS A 142 -6.18 22.49 0.23
N ASP A 143 -6.01 22.82 -1.06
CA ASP A 143 -6.92 23.73 -1.78
C ASP A 143 -8.35 23.15 -1.93
N HIS A 144 -8.53 21.84 -1.73
CA HIS A 144 -9.83 21.15 -1.69
C HIS A 144 -10.24 20.66 -0.27
N ASP A 145 -9.49 21.06 0.77
CA ASP A 145 -9.64 20.63 2.17
C ASP A 145 -9.62 19.09 2.39
N VAL A 146 -8.75 18.42 1.65
CA VAL A 146 -8.43 17.00 1.82
C VAL A 146 -7.13 16.87 2.61
N LYS A 147 -7.12 16.05 3.66
CA LYS A 147 -5.92 15.79 4.48
C LYS A 147 -5.09 14.62 3.95
N VAL A 148 -3.84 14.52 4.37
CA VAL A 148 -2.84 13.57 3.88
C VAL A 148 -2.21 12.79 5.04
N THR A 149 -2.31 11.47 4.95
CA THR A 149 -1.54 10.47 5.71
C THR A 149 -0.72 9.63 4.72
N PHE A 150 0.10 8.70 5.22
CA PHE A 150 1.03 7.89 4.45
C PHE A 150 0.79 6.39 4.66
N ALA A 151 0.87 5.64 3.57
CA ALA A 151 0.91 4.20 3.54
C ALA A 151 2.36 3.78 3.23
N LEU A 152 3.09 3.28 4.24
CA LEU A 152 4.52 2.99 4.16
C LEU A 152 4.76 1.61 3.52
N GLU A 153 5.34 1.64 2.33
CA GLU A 153 5.48 0.51 1.41
C GLU A 153 6.62 -0.47 1.77
N PRO A 154 6.73 -1.64 1.11
CA PRO A 154 7.92 -2.49 1.16
C PRO A 154 9.07 -1.91 0.31
N TYR A 155 9.51 -0.69 0.62
CA TYR A 155 10.56 0.02 -0.11
C TYR A 155 11.99 -0.53 0.10
N ALA A 156 12.20 -1.32 1.16
CA ALA A 156 13.44 -2.05 1.42
C ALA A 156 13.20 -3.21 2.39
N ASP A 157 13.91 -4.31 2.23
CA ASP A 157 13.79 -5.51 3.07
C ASP A 157 14.06 -5.20 4.55
N TYR A 158 15.01 -4.30 4.82
CA TYR A 158 15.40 -3.84 6.16
C TYR A 158 14.52 -2.70 6.72
N ARG A 159 13.44 -2.28 6.05
CA ARG A 159 12.61 -1.11 6.46
C ARG A 159 12.11 -1.18 7.90
N GLY A 160 11.86 -2.38 8.41
CA GLY A 160 11.47 -2.62 9.80
C GLY A 160 12.51 -2.20 10.84
N GLN A 161 13.75 -1.89 10.43
CA GLN A 161 14.80 -1.34 11.28
C GLN A 161 14.86 0.21 11.26
N ARG A 162 14.13 0.87 10.35
CA ARG A 162 14.13 2.33 10.14
C ARG A 162 12.76 2.99 10.30
N TYR A 163 11.69 2.20 10.33
CA TYR A 163 10.28 2.61 10.37
C TYR A 163 9.98 3.81 11.28
N ALA A 164 10.51 3.86 12.51
CA ALA A 164 10.34 4.98 13.42
C ALA A 164 10.98 6.27 12.89
N SER A 165 12.24 6.18 12.44
CA SER A 165 12.98 7.31 11.87
C SER A 165 12.37 7.83 10.57
N ASP A 166 11.71 6.95 9.81
CA ASP A 166 11.05 7.30 8.55
C ASP A 166 9.70 7.98 8.80
N ILE A 167 8.93 7.54 9.80
CA ILE A 167 7.72 8.25 10.24
C ILE A 167 8.06 9.62 10.86
N LEU A 168 9.12 9.71 11.69
CA LEU A 168 9.60 10.99 12.23
C LEU A 168 10.01 11.96 11.11
N TYR A 169 10.61 11.46 10.02
CA TYR A 169 10.92 12.27 8.84
C TYR A 169 9.66 12.79 8.13
N LEU A 170 8.62 11.95 7.97
CA LEU A 170 7.34 12.37 7.39
C LEU A 170 6.69 13.49 8.25
N ILE A 171 6.71 13.35 9.57
CA ILE A 171 6.22 14.35 10.52
C ILE A 171 7.01 15.67 10.40
N GLU A 172 8.34 15.60 10.42
CA GLU A 172 9.21 16.78 10.35
C GLU A 172 9.08 17.53 9.01
N GLN A 173 9.03 16.81 7.87
CA GLN A 173 8.96 17.44 6.54
C GLN A 173 7.56 17.96 6.19
N TYR A 174 6.52 17.21 6.57
CA TYR A 174 5.18 17.38 6.02
C TYR A 174 4.14 17.82 7.07
N GLY A 175 4.41 17.59 8.36
CA GLY A 175 3.71 18.22 9.48
C GLY A 175 4.37 19.55 9.85
N ASP A 176 5.49 19.49 10.59
CA ASP A 176 6.08 20.64 11.28
C ASP A 176 6.52 21.76 10.32
N LYS A 177 7.33 21.45 9.30
CA LYS A 177 7.80 22.44 8.32
C LYS A 177 6.68 23.04 7.46
N ARG A 178 5.49 22.43 7.46
CA ARG A 178 4.29 22.94 6.78
C ARG A 178 3.29 23.62 7.72
N GLY A 179 3.54 23.62 9.03
CA GLY A 179 2.57 24.10 10.02
C GLY A 179 1.28 23.28 10.04
N TRP A 180 1.38 21.97 9.77
CA TRP A 180 0.29 20.99 9.85
C TRP A 180 -0.92 21.27 8.92
N ASP A 181 -0.70 22.02 7.83
CA ASP A 181 -1.76 22.57 6.98
C ASP A 181 -2.65 21.55 6.26
N ALA A 182 -2.06 20.46 5.77
CA ALA A 182 -2.75 19.36 5.09
C ALA A 182 -2.45 17.98 5.69
N PHE A 183 -1.65 17.88 6.76
CA PHE A 183 -1.35 16.59 7.40
C PHE A 183 -2.58 16.07 8.17
N LEU A 184 -2.86 14.77 8.10
CA LEU A 184 -3.94 14.15 8.88
C LEU A 184 -3.48 13.88 10.32
N VAL A 185 -3.83 14.80 11.22
CA VAL A 185 -4.01 14.50 12.65
C VAL A 185 -5.44 14.01 12.81
N LEU A 186 -5.61 12.78 13.29
CA LEU A 186 -6.93 12.19 13.58
C LEU A 186 -7.31 12.52 15.03
N LYS A 187 -8.59 12.82 15.26
CA LYS A 187 -9.16 13.09 16.58
C LYS A 187 -10.22 12.03 16.90
N ASN A 188 -10.11 11.42 18.07
CA ASN A 188 -11.05 10.42 18.58
C ASN A 188 -12.24 11.09 19.29
N GLU A 189 -13.30 10.32 19.56
CA GLU A 189 -14.51 10.79 20.25
C GLU A 189 -14.24 11.34 21.67
N ASP A 190 -13.26 10.79 22.39
CA ASP A 190 -12.84 11.28 23.70
C ASP A 190 -12.08 12.62 23.66
N GLY A 191 -11.80 13.12 22.45
CA GLY A 191 -11.08 14.36 22.19
C GLY A 191 -9.57 14.20 22.02
N SER A 192 -9.01 13.01 22.24
CA SER A 192 -7.57 12.75 22.03
C SER A 192 -7.19 12.80 20.55
N GLU A 193 -5.99 13.29 20.25
CA GLU A 193 -5.54 13.49 18.87
C GLU A 193 -4.10 13.03 18.59
N GLY A 194 -3.85 12.65 17.34
CA GLY A 194 -2.57 12.07 16.91
C GLY A 194 -2.50 11.74 15.42
N PRO A 195 -1.30 11.69 14.82
CA PRO A 195 -1.14 11.28 13.44
C PRO A 195 -1.40 9.78 13.28
N VAL A 196 -2.00 9.40 12.16
CA VAL A 196 -2.25 8.00 11.77
C VAL A 196 -1.38 7.61 10.57
N PHE A 197 -0.90 6.37 10.55
CA PHE A 197 -0.12 5.77 9.46
C PHE A 197 -0.58 4.35 9.16
N LYS A 198 -0.56 3.95 7.89
CA LYS A 198 -0.70 2.54 7.48
C LYS A 198 0.68 1.97 7.13
N GLY A 199 1.02 0.81 7.67
CA GLY A 199 2.17 0.02 7.22
C GLY A 199 1.71 -1.07 6.27
N PHE A 200 2.01 -0.95 4.98
CA PHE A 200 1.75 -1.99 3.98
C PHE A 200 2.61 -3.23 4.25
N ARG A 201 2.12 -4.42 3.85
CA ARG A 201 2.90 -5.67 3.84
C ARG A 201 3.64 -5.92 5.18
N CYS A 202 2.95 -5.68 6.30
CA CYS A 202 3.52 -5.74 7.64
C CYS A 202 3.27 -7.09 8.31
N ILE A 203 4.05 -7.39 9.37
CA ILE A 203 3.85 -8.59 10.20
C ILE A 203 3.89 -9.91 9.38
N LEU A 204 4.69 -9.95 8.32
CA LEU A 204 4.83 -11.10 7.42
C LEU A 204 5.29 -12.36 8.16
N PRO A 205 4.88 -13.57 7.73
CA PRO A 205 5.46 -14.80 8.24
C PRO A 205 6.96 -14.87 7.90
N ARG A 206 7.72 -15.63 8.68
CA ARG A 206 9.17 -15.81 8.47
C ARG A 206 9.50 -16.51 7.15
N GLU A 207 8.61 -17.41 6.73
CA GLU A 207 8.76 -18.27 5.56
C GLU A 207 7.43 -18.33 4.81
N SER A 208 7.48 -18.59 3.51
CA SER A 208 6.32 -18.76 2.63
C SER A 208 6.54 -19.93 1.68
N THR A 209 5.47 -20.62 1.33
CA THR A 209 5.47 -21.82 0.48
C THR A 209 4.80 -21.51 -0.85
N ASP A 210 5.49 -21.75 -1.96
CA ASP A 210 4.93 -21.55 -3.30
C ASP A 210 3.98 -22.70 -3.72
N CYS A 211 3.29 -22.56 -4.87
CA CYS A 211 2.35 -23.59 -5.36
C CYS A 211 3.01 -24.91 -5.79
N HIS A 212 4.35 -25.00 -5.83
CA HIS A 212 5.07 -26.27 -5.98
C HIS A 212 5.40 -26.94 -4.63
N GLY A 213 4.99 -26.33 -3.51
CA GLY A 213 5.31 -26.79 -2.15
C GLY A 213 6.70 -26.37 -1.67
N VAL A 214 7.39 -25.44 -2.35
CA VAL A 214 8.74 -25.02 -1.96
C VAL A 214 8.68 -23.87 -0.96
N THR A 215 8.95 -24.18 0.31
CA THR A 215 9.12 -23.20 1.38
C THR A 215 10.44 -22.44 1.23
N ARG A 216 10.41 -21.11 1.35
CA ARG A 216 11.58 -20.22 1.41
C ARG A 216 11.38 -19.13 2.48
N PRO A 217 12.44 -18.54 3.04
CA PRO A 217 12.35 -17.30 3.82
C PRO A 217 11.63 -16.19 3.04
N VAL A 218 10.96 -15.30 3.76
CA VAL A 218 10.42 -14.05 3.20
C VAL A 218 11.47 -12.96 3.35
N ASP A 219 11.93 -12.38 2.25
CA ASP A 219 13.08 -11.48 2.22
C ASP A 219 12.91 -10.25 3.12
N ASP A 220 11.71 -9.64 3.13
CA ASP A 220 11.35 -8.48 3.97
C ASP A 220 10.72 -8.86 5.33
N TYR A 221 10.96 -10.08 5.82
CA TYR A 221 10.57 -10.48 7.16
C TYR A 221 11.28 -9.67 8.25
N THR A 222 10.51 -8.96 9.07
CA THR A 222 10.99 -8.27 10.26
C THR A 222 10.44 -8.96 11.53
N PRO A 223 11.31 -9.35 12.50
CA PRO A 223 10.88 -9.92 13.77
C PRO A 223 10.12 -8.94 14.66
N ASP A 224 9.18 -9.46 15.45
CA ASP A 224 8.26 -8.68 16.29
C ASP A 224 9.00 -7.76 17.27
N ALA A 225 10.10 -8.22 17.87
CA ALA A 225 10.93 -7.40 18.76
C ALA A 225 11.60 -6.20 18.05
N VAL A 226 11.87 -6.31 16.75
CA VAL A 226 12.43 -5.20 15.94
C VAL A 226 11.34 -4.18 15.63
N TRP A 227 10.14 -4.63 15.23
CA TRP A 227 8.98 -3.75 15.11
C TRP A 227 8.65 -3.07 16.45
N ARG A 228 8.63 -3.82 17.55
CA ARG A 228 8.35 -3.33 18.90
C ARG A 228 9.29 -2.18 19.28
N ALA A 229 10.59 -2.36 19.05
CA ALA A 229 11.59 -1.31 19.30
C ALA A 229 11.37 -0.04 18.45
N GLN A 230 10.95 -0.17 17.18
CA GLN A 230 10.56 1.00 16.38
C GLN A 230 9.28 1.66 16.91
N THR A 231 8.22 0.88 17.17
CA THR A 231 6.92 1.41 17.55
C THR A 231 6.89 1.99 18.96
N ASP A 232 7.76 1.53 19.87
CA ASP A 232 8.04 2.21 21.15
C ASP A 232 8.86 3.48 20.94
N GLY A 233 10.01 3.39 20.26
CA GLY A 233 10.89 4.56 20.04
C GLY A 233 10.21 5.74 19.34
N LEU A 234 9.25 5.45 18.45
CA LEU A 234 8.40 6.46 17.81
C LEU A 234 7.45 7.14 18.81
N ARG A 235 6.80 6.38 19.69
CA ARG A 235 5.91 6.93 20.72
C ARG A 235 6.70 7.70 21.78
N ASP A 236 7.85 7.19 22.21
CA ASP A 236 8.74 7.87 23.16
C ASP A 236 9.25 9.22 22.66
N ALA A 237 9.44 9.36 21.35
CA ALA A 237 9.81 10.62 20.71
C ALA A 237 8.64 11.63 20.67
N LEU A 238 7.41 11.17 20.40
CA LEU A 238 6.25 12.02 20.07
C LEU A 238 5.24 12.24 21.21
N ARG A 239 5.39 11.56 22.35
CA ARG A 239 4.52 11.63 23.55
C ARG A 239 4.45 12.99 24.27
N ARG A 240 5.00 14.05 23.67
CA ARG A 240 4.90 15.44 24.14
C ARG A 240 4.08 16.32 23.20
N ASP A 241 3.91 15.85 21.96
CA ASP A 241 3.39 16.61 20.83
C ASP A 241 2.00 16.06 20.42
N PHE A 242 1.72 14.79 20.74
CA PHE A 242 0.44 14.11 20.54
C PHE A 242 0.06 13.23 21.73
N ASP A 243 -1.25 13.01 21.93
CA ASP A 243 -1.75 12.03 22.92
C ASP A 243 -1.37 10.60 22.52
N HIS A 244 -1.33 10.34 21.22
CA HIS A 244 -1.05 9.03 20.64
C HIS A 244 -0.51 9.13 19.20
N VAL A 245 -0.06 7.99 18.66
CA VAL A 245 0.26 7.83 17.23
C VAL A 245 -0.36 6.50 16.82
N THR A 246 -1.23 6.51 15.80
CA THR A 246 -1.96 5.30 15.39
C THR A 246 -1.24 4.59 14.24
N LEU A 247 -0.76 3.38 14.48
CA LEU A 247 -0.08 2.53 13.50
C LEU A 247 -0.98 1.34 13.11
N LEU A 248 -1.53 1.36 11.90
CA LEU A 248 -2.32 0.25 11.36
C LEU A 248 -1.45 -0.66 10.50
N ALA A 249 -1.36 -1.94 10.85
CA ALA A 249 -0.66 -2.95 10.05
C ALA A 249 -1.59 -3.51 8.96
N ASP A 250 -1.10 -3.62 7.74
CA ASP A 250 -1.67 -4.47 6.70
C ASP A 250 -1.38 -5.94 7.03
N SER A 251 -2.19 -6.50 7.94
CA SER A 251 -2.02 -7.84 8.51
C SER A 251 -3.30 -8.35 9.19
N LEU A 252 -3.53 -9.66 9.16
CA LEU A 252 -4.56 -10.36 9.95
C LEU A 252 -3.98 -11.13 11.16
N GLU A 253 -2.69 -10.96 11.47
CA GLU A 253 -2.00 -11.71 12.52
C GLU A 253 -2.27 -11.13 13.92
N PHE A 254 -3.36 -11.57 14.54
CA PHE A 254 -3.82 -11.10 15.86
C PHE A 254 -2.83 -11.35 17.01
N ALA A 255 -1.94 -12.34 16.91
CA ALA A 255 -0.89 -12.57 17.90
C ALA A 255 0.31 -11.65 17.72
N ARG A 256 0.77 -11.47 16.48
CA ARG A 256 2.04 -10.78 16.17
C ARG A 256 1.90 -9.28 15.97
N THR A 257 0.74 -8.79 15.55
CA THR A 257 0.47 -7.34 15.43
C THR A 257 0.65 -6.60 16.76
N PRO A 258 0.05 -7.03 17.90
CA PRO A 258 0.29 -6.38 19.20
C PRO A 258 1.69 -6.69 19.76
N ALA A 259 2.25 -7.88 19.52
CA ALA A 259 3.64 -8.20 19.90
C ALA A 259 4.68 -7.32 19.18
N SER A 260 4.32 -6.82 17.99
CA SER A 260 5.08 -5.84 17.20
C SER A 260 4.77 -4.38 17.58
N GLY A 261 3.77 -4.14 18.42
CA GLY A 261 3.37 -2.82 18.91
C GLY A 261 2.64 -1.93 17.91
N PHE A 262 1.96 -2.50 16.92
CA PHE A 262 1.00 -1.78 16.09
C PHE A 262 -0.34 -1.69 16.84
N ASP A 263 -1.02 -0.55 16.74
CA ASP A 263 -2.26 -0.25 17.46
C ASP A 263 -3.47 -0.98 16.86
N GLY A 264 -3.39 -1.34 15.58
CA GLY A 264 -4.49 -1.97 14.87
C GLY A 264 -4.11 -2.60 13.53
N ILE A 265 -5.15 -3.07 12.84
CA ILE A 265 -5.07 -3.65 11.50
C ILE A 265 -5.78 -2.77 10.45
N GLY A 266 -5.28 -2.78 9.22
CA GLY A 266 -5.80 -1.98 8.10
C GLY A 266 -5.59 -2.69 6.77
N ILE A 267 -6.43 -3.67 6.46
CA ILE A 267 -6.21 -4.62 5.35
C ILE A 267 -6.27 -3.93 3.99
N TYR A 268 -5.33 -4.23 3.09
CA TYR A 268 -5.36 -3.81 1.70
C TYR A 268 -6.19 -4.75 0.81
N ASP A 269 -5.97 -6.06 0.92
CA ASP A 269 -6.46 -7.08 -0.03
C ASP A 269 -7.98 -7.01 -0.27
N ASN A 270 -8.36 -6.72 -1.51
CA ASN A 270 -9.77 -6.58 -1.93
C ASN A 270 -10.49 -7.91 -2.15
N ASN A 271 -9.78 -9.05 -2.09
CA ASN A 271 -10.42 -10.36 -2.02
C ASN A 271 -11.16 -10.54 -0.68
N VAL A 272 -10.63 -9.97 0.42
CA VAL A 272 -11.24 -10.03 1.76
C VAL A 272 -12.57 -9.25 1.77
N GLY A 273 -13.67 -9.98 1.90
CA GLY A 273 -15.02 -9.42 1.78
C GLY A 273 -15.73 -9.11 3.08
N PRO A 274 -16.81 -8.30 3.03
CA PRO A 274 -17.58 -7.87 4.20
C PRO A 274 -18.16 -9.02 5.02
N GLU A 275 -18.44 -10.17 4.40
CA GLU A 275 -18.84 -11.41 5.06
C GLU A 275 -17.82 -11.91 6.10
N THR A 276 -16.56 -11.48 6.00
CA THR A 276 -15.48 -11.81 6.94
C THR A 276 -15.27 -10.75 8.04
N TYR A 277 -15.70 -9.50 7.81
CA TYR A 277 -15.30 -8.35 8.64
C TYR A 277 -15.73 -8.50 10.10
N ALA A 278 -16.93 -9.01 10.38
CA ALA A 278 -17.39 -9.24 11.75
C ALA A 278 -16.49 -10.25 12.51
N GLY A 279 -16.04 -11.31 11.83
CA GLY A 279 -15.13 -12.31 12.40
C GLY A 279 -13.75 -11.71 12.72
N TYR A 280 -13.19 -10.93 11.79
CA TYR A 280 -11.91 -10.26 11.99
C TYR A 280 -11.98 -9.11 13.00
N ALA A 281 -13.06 -8.33 13.03
CA ALA A 281 -13.27 -7.26 14.01
C ALA A 281 -13.38 -7.81 15.45
N ALA A 282 -14.07 -8.95 15.62
CA ALA A 282 -14.10 -9.66 16.90
C ALA A 282 -12.73 -10.27 17.27
N GLY A 283 -11.95 -10.72 16.28
CA GLY A 283 -10.55 -11.16 16.47
C GLY A 283 -9.63 -10.05 16.95
N ALA A 284 -9.59 -8.94 16.22
CA ALA A 284 -8.86 -7.72 16.57
C ALA A 284 -9.28 -7.20 17.94
N SER A 285 -10.59 -7.16 18.22
CA SER A 285 -11.11 -6.68 19.51
C SER A 285 -10.67 -7.53 20.70
N ARG A 286 -10.59 -8.86 20.55
CA ARG A 286 -10.02 -9.77 21.57
C ARG A 286 -8.51 -9.58 21.75
N ALA A 287 -7.79 -9.22 20.69
CA ALA A 287 -6.36 -8.88 20.75
C ALA A 287 -6.08 -7.45 21.25
N GLY A 288 -7.11 -6.66 21.57
CA GLY A 288 -6.95 -5.26 22.01
C GLY A 288 -6.56 -4.29 20.88
N LEU A 289 -6.73 -4.70 19.62
CA LEU A 289 -6.37 -3.95 18.41
C LEU A 289 -7.54 -3.09 17.92
N LEU A 290 -7.20 -1.93 17.35
CA LEU A 290 -8.06 -1.18 16.44
C LEU A 290 -8.17 -1.93 15.09
N PHE A 291 -9.16 -1.60 14.27
CA PHE A 291 -9.30 -2.16 12.93
C PHE A 291 -9.93 -1.18 11.94
N SER A 292 -9.55 -1.30 10.68
CA SER A 292 -10.22 -0.66 9.55
C SER A 292 -10.24 -1.62 8.37
N PHE A 293 -11.41 -1.82 7.77
CA PHE A 293 -11.58 -2.69 6.60
C PHE A 293 -11.82 -1.86 5.35
N ASN A 294 -11.45 -2.41 4.20
CA ASN A 294 -11.43 -1.74 2.92
C ASN A 294 -12.81 -1.64 2.28
N VAL A 295 -13.38 -0.43 2.21
CA VAL A 295 -14.41 -0.13 1.22
C VAL A 295 -13.78 -0.36 -0.15
N ASN A 296 -14.22 -1.41 -0.85
CA ASN A 296 -13.58 -1.91 -2.06
C ASN A 296 -14.62 -2.24 -3.13
N PRO A 297 -14.26 -2.14 -4.42
CA PRO A 297 -15.11 -2.52 -5.55
C PRO A 297 -14.92 -3.98 -5.99
N GLY A 298 -14.17 -4.78 -5.22
CA GLY A 298 -13.67 -6.09 -5.63
C GLY A 298 -12.29 -6.00 -6.31
N PHE A 299 -12.00 -6.89 -7.26
CA PHE A 299 -10.70 -7.03 -7.92
C PHE A 299 -10.90 -7.42 -9.39
N ASP A 300 -10.13 -6.81 -10.30
CA ASP A 300 -10.30 -6.99 -11.75
C ASP A 300 -8.99 -6.73 -12.51
N SER A 301 -8.06 -7.68 -12.55
CA SER A 301 -6.78 -7.49 -13.28
C SER A 301 -6.80 -8.09 -14.68
N ILE A 302 -6.42 -7.33 -15.71
CA ILE A 302 -5.98 -7.92 -16.99
C ILE A 302 -4.57 -8.50 -16.80
N VAL A 303 -4.45 -9.80 -17.06
CA VAL A 303 -3.35 -10.68 -16.62
C VAL A 303 -1.94 -10.18 -16.99
N PRO A 304 -1.04 -9.98 -16.01
CA PRO A 304 0.35 -9.62 -16.26
C PRO A 304 1.34 -10.80 -16.09
N ARG A 305 2.21 -10.96 -17.10
CA ARG A 305 3.44 -11.82 -17.13
C ARG A 305 3.21 -13.33 -17.31
N THR A 306 4.31 -14.05 -17.55
CA THR A 306 4.40 -15.51 -17.42
C THR A 306 4.14 -15.88 -15.97
N ILE A 307 2.98 -16.46 -15.71
CA ILE A 307 2.63 -17.05 -14.42
C ILE A 307 3.37 -18.41 -14.30
N PRO A 308 3.91 -18.79 -13.12
CA PRO A 308 4.37 -20.16 -12.88
C PRO A 308 3.25 -21.18 -13.13
N ASP A 309 3.58 -22.37 -13.61
CA ASP A 309 2.63 -23.34 -14.16
C ASP A 309 1.60 -23.91 -13.16
N CYS A 310 1.80 -23.69 -11.86
CA CYS A 310 0.84 -24.04 -10.80
C CYS A 310 -0.01 -22.88 -10.24
N TYR A 311 0.17 -21.63 -10.70
CA TYR A 311 -0.70 -20.51 -10.32
C TYR A 311 -1.71 -20.20 -11.44
N ALA A 312 -2.95 -19.90 -11.07
CA ALA A 312 -3.94 -19.31 -11.98
C ALA A 312 -3.83 -17.78 -11.98
N PRO A 313 -4.27 -17.08 -13.05
CA PRO A 313 -4.55 -15.66 -12.96
C PRO A 313 -5.61 -15.37 -11.89
N PRO A 314 -5.57 -14.22 -11.20
CA PRO A 314 -6.67 -13.79 -10.35
C PRO A 314 -7.99 -13.73 -11.14
N ALA A 315 -9.06 -14.25 -10.55
CA ALA A 315 -10.40 -14.13 -11.12
C ALA A 315 -10.99 -12.74 -10.85
N PHE A 316 -12.03 -12.37 -11.61
CA PHE A 316 -12.87 -11.23 -11.25
C PHE A 316 -13.56 -11.47 -9.90
N VAL A 317 -13.49 -10.46 -9.02
CA VAL A 317 -14.16 -10.43 -7.71
C VAL A 317 -15.11 -9.23 -7.67
N PRO A 318 -16.38 -9.37 -7.24
CA PRO A 318 -17.03 -10.57 -6.73
C PRO A 318 -17.16 -11.71 -7.74
N ALA A 319 -16.95 -12.95 -7.28
CA ALA A 319 -16.89 -14.12 -8.15
C ALA A 319 -18.15 -14.30 -8.99
N ALA A 320 -18.00 -14.29 -10.33
CA ALA A 320 -19.10 -14.28 -11.28
C ALA A 320 -18.89 -15.27 -12.42
N ALA A 321 -19.83 -16.20 -12.60
CA ALA A 321 -19.78 -17.18 -13.69
C ALA A 321 -20.17 -16.54 -15.04
N GLY A 322 -19.38 -16.83 -16.08
CA GLY A 322 -19.72 -16.56 -17.48
C GLY A 322 -19.64 -15.10 -17.93
N LEU A 323 -18.78 -14.26 -17.32
CA LEU A 323 -18.49 -12.93 -17.85
C LEU A 323 -17.62 -13.03 -19.12
N ASP A 324 -18.09 -12.51 -20.24
CA ASP A 324 -17.29 -12.21 -21.43
C ASP A 324 -17.22 -10.69 -21.61
N PHE A 325 -16.10 -10.08 -21.20
CA PHE A 325 -15.91 -8.63 -21.22
C PHE A 325 -15.92 -8.01 -22.64
N ALA A 326 -15.91 -8.79 -23.71
CA ALA A 326 -16.20 -8.27 -25.05
C ALA A 326 -17.66 -7.78 -25.17
N ARG A 327 -18.60 -8.44 -24.47
CA ARG A 327 -20.03 -8.10 -24.45
C ARG A 327 -20.30 -6.88 -23.58
N ALA A 328 -21.20 -6.00 -24.02
CA ALA A 328 -21.63 -4.86 -23.22
C ALA A 328 -22.37 -5.31 -21.94
N ASP A 329 -23.31 -6.25 -22.09
CA ASP A 329 -24.14 -6.77 -20.98
C ASP A 329 -23.30 -7.29 -19.81
N ASP A 330 -22.18 -7.97 -20.08
CA ASP A 330 -21.30 -8.53 -19.04
C ASP A 330 -20.38 -7.48 -18.42
N ARG A 331 -20.02 -6.40 -19.13
CA ARG A 331 -19.37 -5.22 -18.52
C ARG A 331 -20.32 -4.49 -17.58
N GLU A 332 -21.59 -4.32 -17.97
CA GLU A 332 -22.61 -3.76 -17.07
C GLU A 332 -22.86 -4.66 -15.85
N ARG A 333 -22.94 -5.98 -16.04
CA ARG A 333 -23.09 -6.97 -14.96
C ARG A 333 -21.90 -6.96 -14.00
N ALA A 334 -20.67 -6.86 -14.51
CA ALA A 334 -19.48 -6.71 -13.70
C ALA A 334 -19.50 -5.39 -12.90
N ALA A 335 -19.90 -4.27 -13.53
CA ALA A 335 -20.06 -2.99 -12.86
C ALA A 335 -21.14 -3.03 -11.77
N GLN A 336 -22.28 -3.71 -11.99
CA GLN A 336 -23.34 -3.89 -10.99
C GLN A 336 -22.87 -4.71 -9.78
N LEU A 337 -22.14 -5.81 -10.01
CA LEU A 337 -21.53 -6.62 -8.93
C LEU A 337 -20.49 -5.83 -8.15
N SER A 338 -19.63 -5.08 -8.86
CA SER A 338 -18.64 -4.18 -8.28
C SER A 338 -19.31 -3.06 -7.46
N GLN A 339 -20.43 -2.51 -7.93
CA GLN A 339 -21.23 -1.53 -7.19
C GLN A 339 -21.83 -2.11 -5.91
N GLN A 340 -22.38 -3.32 -5.95
CA GLN A 340 -22.92 -4.00 -4.76
C GLN A 340 -21.80 -4.26 -3.73
N ARG A 341 -20.61 -4.69 -4.18
CA ARG A 341 -19.43 -4.87 -3.32
C ARG A 341 -18.99 -3.57 -2.61
N ILE A 342 -19.13 -2.41 -3.25
CA ILE A 342 -18.90 -1.10 -2.59
C ILE A 342 -19.93 -0.87 -1.48
N VAL A 343 -21.21 -1.12 -1.73
CA VAL A 343 -22.29 -0.96 -0.74
C VAL A 343 -22.08 -1.90 0.45
N ASP A 344 -21.80 -3.17 0.19
CA ASP A 344 -21.65 -4.19 1.23
C ASP A 344 -20.38 -3.97 2.06
N SER A 345 -19.25 -3.61 1.42
CA SER A 345 -18.00 -3.30 2.15
C SER A 345 -18.09 -2.01 2.95
N PHE A 346 -18.78 -0.97 2.45
CA PHE A 346 -19.06 0.25 3.20
C PHE A 346 -19.95 -0.02 4.41
N ALA A 347 -21.10 -0.67 4.22
CA ALA A 347 -22.01 -0.99 5.32
C ALA A 347 -21.33 -1.89 6.36
N GLY A 348 -20.65 -2.94 5.90
CA GLY A 348 -19.92 -3.87 6.75
C GLY A 348 -18.82 -3.21 7.57
N THR A 349 -17.96 -2.36 6.98
CA THR A 349 -16.91 -1.69 7.77
C THR A 349 -17.46 -0.61 8.70
N VAL A 350 -18.50 0.14 8.32
CA VAL A 350 -19.09 1.14 9.22
C VAL A 350 -19.69 0.42 10.43
N GLN A 351 -20.52 -0.61 10.20
CA GLN A 351 -21.18 -1.39 11.24
C GLN A 351 -20.19 -1.86 12.33
N VAL A 352 -19.11 -2.56 11.95
CA VAL A 352 -18.15 -3.10 12.93
C VAL A 352 -17.31 -2.02 13.62
N GLN A 353 -17.10 -0.86 13.01
CA GLN A 353 -16.39 0.24 13.69
C GLN A 353 -17.30 0.97 14.69
N THR A 354 -18.61 1.05 14.42
CA THR A 354 -19.61 1.68 15.31
C THR A 354 -20.19 0.76 16.39
N ASP A 355 -19.88 -0.54 16.38
CA ASP A 355 -20.41 -1.50 17.36
C ASP A 355 -19.81 -1.25 18.77
N PRO A 356 -20.62 -0.87 19.78
CA PRO A 356 -20.15 -0.55 21.13
C PRO A 356 -19.56 -1.76 21.90
N ALA A 357 -19.72 -2.99 21.40
CA ALA A 357 -19.04 -4.16 21.96
C ALA A 357 -17.58 -4.30 21.48
N LEU A 358 -17.20 -3.65 20.37
CA LEU A 358 -15.91 -3.82 19.70
C LEU A 358 -14.90 -2.72 20.09
N THR A 359 -13.62 -2.93 19.78
CA THR A 359 -12.54 -2.07 20.32
C THR A 359 -12.48 -0.66 19.72
N ASN A 360 -12.97 -0.45 18.49
CA ASN A 360 -13.02 0.87 17.86
C ASN A 360 -13.92 1.86 18.63
N ALA A 361 -15.23 1.58 18.70
CA ALA A 361 -16.20 2.41 19.43
C ALA A 361 -15.82 2.59 20.91
N ARG A 362 -15.35 1.52 21.59
CA ARG A 362 -14.90 1.60 23.00
C ARG A 362 -13.62 2.43 23.22
N ARG A 363 -12.97 2.92 22.15
CA ARG A 363 -11.84 3.86 22.18
C ARG A 363 -12.15 5.16 21.43
N GLY A 364 -13.39 5.40 21.00
CA GLY A 364 -13.75 6.57 20.21
C GLY A 364 -13.08 6.65 18.83
N PHE A 365 -12.49 5.56 18.34
CA PHE A 365 -11.71 5.54 17.10
C PHE A 365 -12.59 5.13 15.91
N PHE A 366 -12.65 5.99 14.89
CA PHE A 366 -13.37 5.72 13.64
C PHE A 366 -12.54 6.20 12.44
N LEU A 367 -12.21 5.27 11.54
CA LEU A 367 -11.49 5.56 10.30
C LEU A 367 -11.91 4.57 9.21
N VAL A 368 -12.74 5.01 8.25
CA VAL A 368 -13.13 4.18 7.11
C VAL A 368 -12.06 4.25 6.02
N TYR A 369 -11.39 3.11 5.80
CA TYR A 369 -10.38 2.95 4.77
C TYR A 369 -11.05 2.58 3.43
N ILE A 370 -10.54 3.16 2.32
CA ILE A 370 -11.13 3.01 0.99
C ILE A 370 -10.02 2.63 0.01
N ASN A 371 -10.20 1.51 -0.68
CA ASN A 371 -9.18 0.88 -1.52
C ASN A 371 -9.69 0.68 -2.96
N SER A 372 -9.17 1.41 -3.95
CA SER A 372 -8.24 2.54 -3.86
C SER A 372 -8.68 3.64 -4.81
N PHE A 373 -8.09 4.84 -4.74
CA PHE A 373 -8.43 5.88 -5.69
C PHE A 373 -8.07 5.46 -7.12
N ASN A 374 -6.82 5.09 -7.37
CA ASN A 374 -6.26 5.02 -8.72
C ASN A 374 -5.27 3.84 -8.93
N GLU A 375 -5.44 2.72 -8.21
CA GLU A 375 -4.68 1.51 -8.53
C GLU A 375 -5.33 0.77 -9.70
N TRP A 376 -4.95 1.21 -10.91
CA TRP A 376 -5.52 0.73 -12.15
C TRP A 376 -5.02 -0.66 -12.58
N HIS A 377 -3.90 -1.17 -12.02
CA HIS A 377 -3.36 -2.50 -12.38
C HIS A 377 -4.13 -3.66 -11.74
N GLU A 378 -4.65 -3.44 -10.53
CA GLU A 378 -5.47 -4.40 -9.78
C GLU A 378 -6.98 -4.17 -9.98
N GLY A 379 -7.33 -3.14 -10.76
CA GLY A 379 -8.68 -2.90 -11.28
C GLY A 379 -9.69 -2.36 -10.28
N HIS A 380 -9.24 -1.89 -9.13
CA HIS A 380 -10.10 -1.40 -8.03
C HIS A 380 -10.01 0.11 -7.78
N ALA A 381 -9.56 0.86 -8.79
CA ALA A 381 -9.67 2.31 -8.82
C ALA A 381 -11.13 2.79 -8.65
N PHE A 382 -11.34 3.77 -7.78
CA PHE A 382 -12.55 4.59 -7.65
C PHE A 382 -12.51 5.85 -8.54
N GLU A 383 -11.33 6.26 -9.01
CA GLU A 383 -11.16 7.32 -10.00
C GLU A 383 -12.01 7.03 -11.25
N PRO A 384 -12.71 8.02 -11.82
CA PRO A 384 -13.57 7.78 -12.98
C PRO A 384 -12.81 7.17 -14.16
N MET A 385 -13.37 6.09 -14.72
CA MET A 385 -12.94 5.57 -16.02
C MET A 385 -13.70 6.30 -17.16
N LYS A 386 -13.23 6.18 -18.40
CA LYS A 386 -14.03 6.61 -19.57
C LYS A 386 -15.35 5.83 -19.64
N ASP A 387 -16.41 6.44 -20.18
CA ASP A 387 -17.59 5.68 -20.59
C ASP A 387 -17.19 4.79 -21.80
N ALA A 388 -17.79 3.60 -21.93
CA ALA A 388 -17.45 2.64 -23.00
C ALA A 388 -17.61 3.21 -24.43
N ALA A 389 -18.45 4.24 -24.60
CA ALA A 389 -18.64 4.95 -25.86
C ALA A 389 -17.41 5.80 -26.26
N ASP A 390 -16.71 6.38 -25.28
CA ASP A 390 -15.60 7.33 -25.46
C ASP A 390 -14.25 6.64 -25.72
N LEU A 391 -14.23 5.31 -25.63
CA LEU A 391 -13.10 4.52 -26.09
C LEU A 391 -12.98 4.61 -27.61
N THR A 392 -11.84 5.08 -28.11
CA THR A 392 -11.50 5.02 -29.54
C THR A 392 -11.47 3.57 -30.06
N PRO A 393 -11.55 3.34 -31.38
CA PRO A 393 -11.40 1.99 -31.94
C PRO A 393 -10.09 1.30 -31.54
N ALA A 394 -9.01 2.07 -31.36
CA ALA A 394 -7.73 1.56 -30.90
C ALA A 394 -7.79 1.11 -29.42
N GLU A 395 -8.36 1.93 -28.53
CA GLU A 395 -8.53 1.58 -27.11
C GLU A 395 -9.49 0.38 -26.94
N ARG A 396 -10.60 0.32 -27.70
CA ARG A 396 -11.51 -0.85 -27.72
C ARG A 396 -10.80 -2.15 -28.13
N SER A 397 -9.84 -2.07 -29.05
CA SER A 397 -9.06 -3.25 -29.49
C SER A 397 -8.14 -3.84 -28.40
N LEU A 398 -7.96 -3.14 -27.26
CA LEU A 398 -7.21 -3.64 -26.10
C LEU A 398 -8.07 -4.47 -25.13
N GLY A 399 -9.39 -4.51 -25.33
CA GLY A 399 -10.30 -5.34 -24.52
C GLY A 399 -10.63 -4.77 -23.14
N TYR A 400 -10.62 -3.45 -22.96
CA TYR A 400 -10.91 -2.83 -21.67
C TYR A 400 -12.35 -3.11 -21.17
N HIS A 401 -12.47 -3.30 -19.86
CA HIS A 401 -13.69 -3.65 -19.13
C HIS A 401 -14.61 -2.44 -18.80
N ASN A 402 -14.34 -1.25 -19.36
CA ASN A 402 -15.15 -0.04 -19.12
C ASN A 402 -16.67 -0.29 -19.37
N PRO A 403 -17.55 0.04 -18.42
CA PRO A 403 -19.00 0.02 -18.61
C PRO A 403 -19.50 1.31 -19.29
N ALA A 404 -20.81 1.40 -19.51
CA ALA A 404 -21.50 2.55 -20.09
C ALA A 404 -21.48 3.81 -19.19
N ARG A 405 -21.10 3.67 -17.90
CA ARG A 405 -20.94 4.77 -16.93
C ARG A 405 -19.67 4.58 -16.11
N GLY A 406 -18.58 5.22 -16.51
CA GLY A 406 -17.27 5.09 -15.87
C GLY A 406 -17.13 5.77 -14.51
N ASP A 407 -18.10 6.60 -14.10
CA ASP A 407 -18.15 7.24 -12.79
C ASP A 407 -18.82 6.39 -11.69
N TYR A 408 -19.37 5.21 -12.03
CA TYR A 408 -20.27 4.44 -11.16
C TYR A 408 -19.74 4.13 -9.76
N ARG A 409 -18.42 3.89 -9.62
CA ARG A 409 -17.76 3.60 -8.34
C ARG A 409 -17.72 4.83 -7.45
N LEU A 410 -17.22 5.95 -7.96
CA LEU A 410 -17.16 7.23 -7.25
C LEU A 410 -18.57 7.74 -6.90
N ALA A 411 -19.49 7.67 -7.85
CA ALA A 411 -20.88 8.08 -7.66
C ALA A 411 -21.63 7.21 -6.64
N THR A 412 -21.20 5.96 -6.43
CA THR A 412 -21.75 5.09 -5.36
C THR A 412 -21.11 5.38 -4.01
N LEU A 413 -19.78 5.50 -3.95
CA LEU A 413 -19.07 5.91 -2.75
C LEU A 413 -19.59 7.26 -2.22
N GLY A 414 -19.70 8.27 -3.08
CA GLY A 414 -20.18 9.60 -2.71
C GLY A 414 -21.59 9.56 -2.12
N ARG A 415 -22.52 8.78 -2.70
CA ARG A 415 -23.87 8.61 -2.12
C ARG A 415 -23.85 7.97 -0.74
N LEU A 416 -22.98 6.97 -0.51
CA LEU A 416 -22.85 6.29 0.78
C LEU A 416 -22.24 7.22 1.85
N VAL A 417 -21.15 7.92 1.52
CA VAL A 417 -20.48 8.90 2.40
C VAL A 417 -21.42 10.05 2.75
N GLN A 418 -22.08 10.66 1.76
CA GLN A 418 -23.04 11.74 1.99
C GLN A 418 -24.27 11.27 2.80
N GLY A 419 -24.67 10.00 2.68
CA GLY A 419 -25.71 9.41 3.54
C GLY A 419 -25.32 9.39 5.02
N VAL A 420 -24.07 9.04 5.34
CA VAL A 420 -23.54 9.09 6.71
C VAL A 420 -23.44 10.54 7.20
N LEU A 421 -22.87 11.44 6.39
CA LEU A 421 -22.71 12.85 6.76
C LEU A 421 -24.05 13.57 6.99
N ALA A 422 -25.06 13.32 6.15
CA ALA A 422 -26.40 13.88 6.31
C ALA A 422 -27.16 13.30 7.50
N GLY A 423 -26.92 12.03 7.86
CA GLY A 423 -27.45 11.41 9.09
C GLY A 423 -26.83 11.97 10.38
N GLY A 424 -25.67 12.64 10.30
CA GLY A 424 -24.88 13.10 11.45
C GLY A 424 -25.44 14.30 12.24
N GLY A 425 -26.61 14.83 11.89
CA GLY A 425 -27.37 15.74 12.77
C GLY A 425 -26.71 17.09 13.14
N GLY A 426 -25.65 17.50 12.46
CA GLY A 426 -24.88 18.71 12.77
C GLY A 426 -24.70 19.65 11.56
N SER A 427 -24.96 20.94 11.75
CA SER A 427 -24.90 21.96 10.69
C SER A 427 -23.47 22.35 10.32
N PHE A 428 -22.85 21.58 9.42
CA PHE A 428 -21.78 22.11 8.58
C PHE A 428 -22.40 22.86 7.40
N ASP A 429 -22.39 24.20 7.41
CA ASP A 429 -22.81 25.03 6.27
C ASP A 429 -21.78 24.97 5.12
N ARG A 430 -21.72 23.81 4.46
CA ARG A 430 -21.27 23.70 3.07
C ARG A 430 -22.51 23.80 2.18
N ARG A 431 -22.93 25.04 1.89
CA ARG A 431 -23.91 25.35 0.82
C ARG A 431 -23.66 24.44 -0.39
N PRO A 432 -24.68 23.75 -0.92
CA PRO A 432 -24.49 22.85 -2.05
C PRO A 432 -23.98 23.64 -3.26
N ARG A 433 -22.70 23.46 -3.60
CA ARG A 433 -22.19 23.84 -4.92
C ARG A 433 -22.94 22.99 -5.94
N ARG A 434 -23.41 23.65 -6.99
CA ARG A 434 -24.34 23.16 -8.02
C ARG A 434 -24.12 21.69 -8.35
N GLY A 435 -25.20 20.91 -8.33
CA GLY A 435 -25.17 19.46 -8.60
C GLY A 435 -24.42 19.11 -9.89
N LEU A 436 -23.77 17.94 -9.85
CA LEU A 436 -22.84 17.36 -10.84
C LEU A 436 -23.17 17.75 -12.29
N SER A 437 -22.53 18.84 -12.75
CA SER A 437 -22.58 19.32 -14.13
C SER A 437 -21.23 19.02 -14.77
N TRP A 438 -21.14 17.83 -15.36
CA TRP A 438 -19.97 17.41 -16.13
C TRP A 438 -19.79 18.32 -17.36
N PRO A 439 -18.57 18.77 -17.69
CA PRO A 439 -18.29 19.35 -18.98
C PRO A 439 -18.48 18.28 -20.08
N ALA A 440 -18.97 18.70 -21.24
CA ALA A 440 -19.09 17.89 -22.44
C ALA A 440 -17.84 18.01 -23.35
#